data_AF-A0A4P6G749-F1
#
_entry.id   AF-A0A4P6G749-F1
#
_cell.length_a   1.000
_cell.length_b   1.000
_cell.length_c   1.000
_cell.angle_alpha   90.00
_cell.angle_beta   90.00
_cell.angle_gamma   90.00
#
_symmetry.space_group_name_H-M   'P 1'
#
loop_
_entity.id
_entity.type
_entity.pdbx_description
1 polymer ?
#
loop_
_entity_poly.entity_id
_entity_poly.type
_entity_poly.pdbx_seq_one_letter_code
_entity_poly.pdbx_strand_id
1 'polypeptide(L)'
;MTSLALPGLAQAGLVVRSAGPSSSAYPPGRSVADAAPIALKPGDIVTVLVSNATRVLRGPGTFTLGATRVAAAAFNARGRFGAMRSGDIPSSPSLWHVDVSQSGTVCVSPDVGVKLWRPEKDAAVKLAISGPGGAAQSVDWAGGKDELAWPRALPLQDGGEYRLTWTGNDDPTRLKLVKLASVPNDPDGLAKVLIDKGCQSQLDLFIDNIPPAAS
;
A
#
# COMPACT_ATOMS: atom_id res chain seq x y z
N MET A 1 26.54 24.88 32.46
CA MET A 1 25.43 23.91 32.46
C MET A 1 25.52 23.11 31.18
N THR A 2 26.10 21.91 31.25
CA THR A 2 26.30 21.04 30.08
C THR A 2 25.05 20.19 29.91
N SER A 3 24.23 20.49 28.91
CA SER A 3 23.05 19.69 28.58
C SER A 3 23.49 18.32 28.06
N LEU A 4 23.13 17.26 28.77
CA LEU A 4 23.21 15.89 28.28
C LEU A 4 22.08 15.67 27.26
N ALA A 5 22.42 15.66 25.98
CA ALA A 5 21.52 15.13 24.95
C ALA A 5 21.43 13.62 25.12
N LEU A 6 20.26 13.10 25.51
CA LEU A 6 19.96 11.67 25.45
C LEU A 6 20.10 11.21 23.99
N PRO A 7 20.85 10.13 23.69
CA PRO A 7 20.87 9.58 22.34
C PRO A 7 19.44 9.15 22.01
N GLY A 8 18.83 9.80 21.01
CA GLY A 8 17.56 9.33 20.46
C GLY A 8 17.78 7.91 19.95
N LEU A 9 16.98 6.97 20.45
CA LEU A 9 16.94 5.61 19.92
C LEU A 9 16.65 5.72 18.42
N ALA A 10 17.65 5.47 17.59
CA ALA A 10 17.47 5.46 16.16
C ALA A 10 16.43 4.38 15.81
N GLN A 11 15.48 4.74 14.97
CA GLN A 11 14.42 3.84 14.55
C GLN A 11 14.98 2.91 13.47
N ALA A 12 14.94 1.60 13.74
CA ALA A 12 15.47 0.58 12.85
C ALA A 12 14.50 0.24 11.73
N GLY A 13 13.20 0.35 12.02
CA GLY A 13 12.17 -0.02 11.07
C GLY A 13 10.75 0.21 11.56
N LEU A 14 9.82 -0.20 10.70
CA LEU A 14 8.38 -0.06 10.85
C LEU A 14 7.71 -1.42 10.64
N VAL A 15 6.86 -1.85 11.56
CA VAL A 15 6.03 -3.03 11.33
C VAL A 15 4.99 -2.71 10.26
N VAL A 16 4.92 -3.51 9.20
CA VAL A 16 4.00 -3.29 8.06
C VAL A 16 2.95 -4.38 7.90
N ARG A 17 3.25 -5.61 8.35
CA ARG A 17 2.28 -6.71 8.49
C ARG A 17 2.56 -7.47 9.78
N SER A 18 1.51 -7.98 10.40
CA SER A 18 1.62 -8.71 11.66
C SER A 18 0.46 -9.68 11.81
N ALA A 19 0.77 -10.94 12.07
CA ALA A 19 -0.20 -12.01 12.25
C ALA A 19 0.25 -12.95 13.37
N GLY A 20 -0.72 -13.49 14.10
CA GLY A 20 -0.49 -14.43 15.20
C GLY A 20 -0.69 -13.83 16.60
N PRO A 21 -0.42 -14.63 17.66
CA PRO A 21 -0.66 -14.27 19.06
C PRO A 21 0.06 -13.01 19.58
N SER A 22 1.11 -12.52 18.91
CA SER A 22 1.81 -11.28 19.30
C SER A 22 1.45 -10.07 18.43
N SER A 23 0.47 -10.20 17.53
CA SER A 23 0.06 -9.11 16.63
C SER A 23 -0.39 -7.84 17.34
N SER A 24 -1.02 -7.96 18.52
CA SER A 24 -1.40 -6.80 19.34
C SER A 24 -0.19 -6.06 19.95
N ALA A 25 0.92 -6.76 20.18
CA ALA A 25 2.16 -6.15 20.64
C ALA A 25 2.93 -5.48 19.48
N TYR A 26 2.80 -6.03 18.27
CA TYR A 26 3.45 -5.53 17.06
C TYR A 26 2.42 -5.17 15.97
N PRO A 27 1.54 -4.18 16.19
CA PRO A 27 0.57 -3.80 15.16
C PRO A 27 1.27 -3.10 13.98
N PRO A 28 0.71 -3.17 12.75
CA PRO A 28 1.15 -2.35 11.64
C PRO A 28 1.23 -0.87 12.02
N GLY A 29 2.27 -0.18 11.57
CA GLY A 29 2.57 1.21 11.90
C GLY A 29 3.41 1.38 13.16
N ARG A 30 3.71 0.29 13.90
CA ARG A 30 4.59 0.35 15.06
C ARG A 30 6.04 0.52 14.65
N SER A 31 6.66 1.60 15.12
CA SER A 31 8.10 1.81 15.09
C SER A 31 8.85 0.81 15.96
N VAL A 32 9.96 0.29 15.47
CA VAL A 32 10.90 -0.54 16.24
C VAL A 32 12.25 0.13 16.29
N ALA A 33 12.81 0.27 17.49
CA ALA A 33 14.13 0.87 17.71
C ALA A 33 15.28 -0.07 17.31
N ASP A 34 16.43 0.50 16.99
CA ASP A 34 17.67 -0.23 16.71
C ASP A 34 18.03 -1.16 17.87
N ALA A 35 18.36 -2.42 17.52
CA ALA A 35 18.68 -3.49 18.46
C ALA A 35 17.60 -3.83 19.51
N ALA A 36 16.39 -3.27 19.42
CA ALA A 36 15.30 -3.64 20.32
C ALA A 36 14.84 -5.09 20.08
N PRO A 37 14.66 -5.90 21.13
CA PRO A 37 14.20 -7.28 20.98
C PRO A 37 12.73 -7.33 20.57
N ILE A 38 12.44 -8.11 19.54
CA ILE A 38 11.11 -8.49 19.07
C ILE A 38 10.88 -9.94 19.50
N ALA A 39 10.04 -10.15 20.50
CA ALA A 39 9.72 -11.48 21.02
C ALA A 39 8.47 -12.02 20.32
N LEU A 40 8.61 -13.12 19.58
CA LEU A 40 7.54 -13.78 18.85
C LEU A 40 7.22 -15.14 19.48
N LYS A 41 5.92 -15.41 19.58
CA LYS A 41 5.32 -16.68 20.00
C LYS A 41 5.20 -17.64 18.82
N PRO A 42 4.97 -18.94 19.05
CA PRO A 42 4.70 -19.89 17.98
C PRO A 42 3.53 -19.44 17.10
N GLY A 43 3.69 -19.53 15.78
CA GLY A 43 2.67 -19.11 14.81
C GLY A 43 2.66 -17.62 14.47
N ASP A 44 3.53 -16.81 15.07
CA ASP A 44 3.68 -15.40 14.70
C ASP A 44 4.43 -15.22 13.38
N ILE A 45 3.95 -14.29 12.57
CA ILE A 45 4.64 -13.77 11.38
C ILE A 45 4.56 -12.24 11.43
N VAL A 46 5.72 -11.58 11.50
CA VAL A 46 5.81 -10.13 11.51
C VAL A 46 6.71 -9.67 10.36
N THR A 47 6.20 -8.82 9.48
CA THR A 47 6.98 -8.19 8.42
C THR A 47 7.32 -6.77 8.85
N VAL A 48 8.61 -6.46 8.82
CA VAL A 48 9.16 -5.15 9.18
C VAL A 48 9.82 -4.54 7.95
N LEU A 49 9.52 -3.28 7.67
CA LEU A 49 10.26 -2.44 6.75
C LEU A 49 11.49 -1.89 7.47
N VAL A 50 12.67 -2.18 6.94
CA VAL A 50 13.96 -1.73 7.46
C VAL A 50 14.65 -0.96 6.35
N SER A 51 14.76 0.36 6.51
CA SER A 51 15.23 1.29 5.46
C SER A 51 14.37 1.27 4.19
N ASN A 52 14.66 0.39 3.24
CA ASN A 52 13.96 0.27 1.96
C ASN A 52 13.70 -1.19 1.57
N ALA A 53 13.85 -2.11 2.52
CA ALA A 53 13.74 -3.55 2.32
C ALA A 53 12.83 -4.15 3.40
N THR A 54 12.10 -5.21 3.07
CA THR A 54 11.28 -5.90 4.07
C THR A 54 11.98 -7.12 4.64
N ARG A 55 11.84 -7.34 5.95
CA ARG A 55 12.29 -8.55 6.65
C ARG A 55 11.09 -9.24 7.28
N VAL A 56 10.95 -10.54 7.01
CA VAL A 56 9.91 -11.38 7.62
C VAL A 56 10.50 -12.14 8.80
N LEU A 57 9.91 -11.97 9.97
CA LEU A 57 10.27 -12.64 11.21
C LEU A 57 9.21 -13.70 11.52
N ARG A 58 9.63 -14.93 11.82
CA ARG A 58 8.73 -16.05 12.11
C ARG A 58 9.00 -16.61 13.50
N GLY A 59 7.99 -16.61 14.36
CA GLY A 59 8.10 -17.14 15.72
C GLY A 59 8.05 -18.68 15.78
N PRO A 60 8.44 -19.27 16.92
CA PRO A 60 8.85 -18.59 18.15
C PRO A 60 10.31 -18.11 18.13
N GLY A 61 10.62 -17.07 18.90
CA GLY A 61 12.00 -16.60 19.08
C GLY A 61 12.09 -15.13 19.46
N THR A 62 13.30 -14.66 19.79
CA THR A 62 13.58 -13.22 19.95
C THR A 62 14.47 -12.77 18.80
N PHE A 63 14.05 -11.71 18.12
CA PHE A 63 14.74 -11.15 16.96
C PHE A 63 15.20 -9.73 17.25
N THR A 64 16.30 -9.31 16.66
CA THR A 64 16.73 -7.91 16.66
C THR A 64 16.88 -7.41 15.23
N LEU A 65 16.54 -6.15 15.03
CA LEU A 65 16.78 -5.45 13.77
C LEU A 65 18.20 -4.89 13.83
N GLY A 66 19.06 -5.34 12.92
CA GLY A 66 20.43 -4.84 12.79
C GLY A 66 20.47 -3.61 11.87
N ALA A 67 21.43 -2.72 12.11
CA ALA A 67 21.63 -1.48 11.35
C ALA A 67 22.21 -1.68 9.93
N THR A 68 22.11 -2.88 9.35
CA THR A 68 22.68 -3.16 8.03
C THR A 68 21.87 -2.44 6.96
N ARG A 69 22.30 -1.22 6.64
CA ARG A 69 21.79 -0.44 5.51
C ARG A 69 22.29 -1.10 4.23
N VAL A 70 21.47 -1.97 3.64
CA VAL A 70 21.72 -2.49 2.30
C VAL A 70 21.65 -1.33 1.32
N ALA A 71 22.51 -1.33 0.29
CA ALA A 71 22.40 -0.38 -0.81
C ALA A 71 21.03 -0.53 -1.46
N ALA A 72 20.19 0.45 -1.17
CA ALA A 72 18.80 0.50 -1.55
C ALA A 72 18.64 0.74 -3.05
N ALA A 73 17.76 -0.01 -3.72
CA ALA A 73 17.21 0.47 -4.99
C ALA A 73 16.52 1.83 -4.74
N ALA A 74 16.66 2.77 -5.68
CA ALA A 74 16.05 4.09 -5.55
C ALA A 74 14.53 3.95 -5.39
N PHE A 75 14.02 4.34 -4.21
CA PHE A 75 12.59 4.38 -3.96
C PHE A 75 11.97 5.55 -4.71
N ASN A 76 10.94 5.26 -5.50
CA ASN A 76 10.11 6.28 -6.13
C ASN A 76 8.65 5.99 -5.83
N ALA A 77 8.10 6.66 -4.81
CA ALA A 77 6.69 6.55 -4.44
C ALA A 77 5.74 6.79 -5.61
N ARG A 78 6.15 7.59 -6.60
CA ARG A 78 5.34 7.99 -7.78
C ARG A 78 5.63 7.11 -9.01
N GLY A 79 6.57 6.19 -8.90
CA GLY A 79 7.02 5.36 -10.00
C GLY A 79 5.99 4.30 -10.39
N ARG A 80 6.22 3.71 -11.57
CA ARG A 80 5.68 2.39 -11.89
C ARG A 80 6.56 1.33 -11.23
N PHE A 81 5.95 0.23 -10.83
CA PHE A 81 6.70 -0.95 -10.40
C PHE A 81 7.41 -1.58 -11.60
N GLY A 82 8.54 -2.24 -11.32
CA GLY A 82 9.34 -2.92 -12.35
C GLY A 82 8.60 -4.09 -13.00
N ALA A 83 9.24 -4.75 -13.97
CA ALA A 83 8.65 -5.89 -14.66
C ALA A 83 8.33 -7.03 -13.67
N MET A 84 7.04 -7.40 -13.60
CA MET A 84 6.57 -8.59 -12.87
C MET A 84 7.13 -9.84 -13.56
N ARG A 85 7.45 -10.89 -12.78
CA ARG A 85 7.98 -12.13 -13.36
C ARG A 85 6.82 -12.90 -13.99
N SER A 86 7.09 -13.62 -15.09
CA SER A 86 6.10 -14.50 -15.70
C SER A 86 5.60 -15.53 -14.67
N GLY A 87 4.31 -15.53 -14.37
CA GLY A 87 3.67 -16.41 -13.38
C GLY A 87 3.14 -15.70 -12.13
N ASP A 88 3.44 -14.42 -11.94
CA ASP A 88 2.83 -13.61 -10.88
C ASP A 88 1.37 -13.26 -11.22
N ILE A 89 0.50 -13.23 -10.20
CA ILE A 89 -0.88 -12.72 -10.33
C ILE A 89 -0.79 -11.27 -10.81
N PRO A 90 -1.56 -10.85 -11.84
CA PRO A 90 -1.56 -9.48 -12.30
C PRO A 90 -1.82 -8.53 -11.13
N SER A 91 -0.95 -7.55 -10.95
CA SER A 91 -1.12 -6.50 -9.96
C SER A 91 -0.98 -5.14 -10.61
N SER A 92 -1.46 -4.10 -9.91
CA SER A 92 -1.46 -2.77 -10.51
C SER A 92 -0.03 -2.26 -10.74
N PRO A 93 0.27 -1.67 -11.90
CA PRO A 93 1.64 -1.25 -12.23
C PRO A 93 2.07 0.03 -11.49
N SER A 94 1.22 0.64 -10.67
CA SER A 94 1.55 1.81 -9.85
C SER A 94 0.72 1.82 -8.56
N LEU A 95 1.33 2.33 -7.49
CA LEU A 95 0.68 2.51 -6.19
C LEU A 95 -0.56 3.41 -6.24
N TRP A 96 -0.63 4.34 -7.20
CA TRP A 96 -1.68 5.36 -7.28
C TRP A 96 -2.84 5.02 -8.20
N HIS A 97 -2.82 3.81 -8.77
CA HIS A 97 -3.95 3.29 -9.50
C HIS A 97 -4.98 2.68 -8.55
N VAL A 98 -6.24 2.93 -8.86
CA VAL A 98 -7.38 2.30 -8.20
C VAL A 98 -7.63 0.96 -8.88
N ASP A 99 -7.29 -0.14 -8.21
CA ASP A 99 -7.67 -1.47 -8.67
C ASP A 99 -9.19 -1.65 -8.52
N VAL A 100 -9.90 -1.75 -9.65
CA VAL A 100 -11.36 -1.86 -9.64
C VAL A 100 -11.86 -3.22 -9.15
N SER A 101 -10.99 -4.23 -9.05
CA SER A 101 -11.35 -5.55 -8.53
C SER A 101 -11.36 -5.63 -7.00
N GLN A 102 -10.86 -4.59 -6.31
CA GLN A 102 -10.68 -4.59 -4.87
C GLN A 102 -11.53 -3.52 -4.20
N SER A 103 -12.38 -3.94 -3.25
CA SER A 103 -13.08 -3.01 -2.37
C SER A 103 -12.18 -2.57 -1.22
N GLY A 104 -12.31 -1.32 -0.77
CA GLY A 104 -11.54 -0.81 0.36
C GLY A 104 -11.31 0.70 0.31
N THR A 105 -10.40 1.17 1.17
CA THR A 105 -9.96 2.56 1.15
C THR A 105 -8.80 2.71 0.17
N VAL A 106 -8.85 3.73 -0.68
CA VAL A 106 -7.80 4.06 -1.64
C VAL A 106 -7.30 5.48 -1.39
N CYS A 107 -6.02 5.57 -1.06
CA CYS A 107 -5.26 6.81 -0.93
C CYS A 107 -4.92 7.35 -2.32
N VAL A 108 -5.34 8.57 -2.61
CA VAL A 108 -5.01 9.25 -3.85
C VAL A 108 -3.95 10.32 -3.60
N SER A 109 -2.93 10.34 -4.44
CA SER A 109 -1.88 11.33 -4.39
C SER A 109 -2.38 12.67 -4.97
N PRO A 110 -1.98 13.82 -4.37
CA PRO A 110 -2.33 15.14 -4.89
C PRO A 110 -1.58 15.48 -6.19
N ASP A 111 -0.48 14.78 -6.48
CA ASP A 111 0.46 15.12 -7.56
C ASP A 111 0.15 14.40 -8.87
N VAL A 112 -0.65 13.33 -8.83
CA VAL A 112 -0.93 12.46 -9.98
C VAL A 112 -2.43 12.29 -10.18
N GLY A 113 -2.86 12.30 -11.44
CA GLY A 113 -4.26 12.03 -11.77
C GLY A 113 -4.66 10.61 -11.39
N VAL A 114 -5.85 10.45 -10.81
CA VAL A 114 -6.39 9.12 -10.48
C VAL A 114 -6.66 8.35 -11.77
N LYS A 115 -6.13 7.13 -11.82
CA LYS A 115 -6.44 6.15 -12.85
C LYS A 115 -7.06 4.93 -12.21
N LEU A 116 -8.01 4.35 -12.91
CA LEU A 116 -8.55 3.04 -12.66
C LEU A 116 -7.67 2.00 -13.35
N TRP A 117 -7.48 0.86 -12.71
CA TRP A 117 -6.78 -0.28 -13.25
C TRP A 117 -7.62 -1.55 -13.10
N ARG A 118 -7.53 -2.47 -14.06
CA ARG A 118 -8.17 -3.79 -14.02
C ARG A 118 -7.17 -4.90 -14.36
N PRO A 119 -7.23 -6.06 -13.67
CA PRO A 119 -6.36 -7.19 -13.98
C PRO A 119 -6.72 -7.82 -15.34
N GLU A 120 -8.00 -8.03 -15.59
CA GLU A 120 -8.51 -8.64 -16.81
C GLU A 120 -8.89 -7.57 -17.84
N LYS A 121 -8.19 -7.56 -18.98
CA LYS A 121 -8.31 -6.49 -19.98
C LYS A 121 -8.75 -6.95 -21.36
N ASP A 122 -8.86 -8.25 -21.62
CA ASP A 122 -9.05 -8.76 -22.99
C ASP A 122 -10.38 -8.32 -23.59
N ALA A 123 -11.46 -8.36 -22.81
CA ALA A 123 -12.78 -7.91 -23.22
C ALA A 123 -13.00 -6.41 -22.96
N ALA A 124 -13.80 -5.77 -23.82
CA ALA A 124 -14.35 -4.45 -23.53
C ALA A 124 -15.42 -4.57 -22.43
N VAL A 125 -15.47 -3.58 -21.53
CA VAL A 125 -16.49 -3.51 -20.47
C VAL A 125 -17.09 -2.12 -20.41
N LYS A 126 -18.36 -2.04 -19.99
CA LYS A 126 -18.99 -0.77 -19.63
C LYS A 126 -18.92 -0.61 -18.12
N LEU A 127 -18.14 0.35 -17.66
CA LEU A 127 -17.98 0.65 -16.24
C LEU A 127 -18.98 1.73 -15.82
N ALA A 128 -19.83 1.43 -14.85
CA ALA A 128 -20.63 2.42 -14.16
C ALA A 128 -20.01 2.74 -12.80
N ILE A 129 -19.89 4.04 -12.51
CA ILE A 129 -19.37 4.57 -11.25
C ILE A 129 -20.44 5.48 -10.67
N SER A 130 -20.89 5.17 -9.46
CA SER A 130 -21.71 6.05 -8.64
C SER A 130 -20.88 6.60 -7.49
N GLY A 131 -21.14 7.83 -7.09
CA GLY A 131 -20.43 8.53 -6.03
C GLY A 131 -21.39 9.33 -5.14
N PRO A 132 -20.83 10.16 -4.25
CA PRO A 132 -21.62 10.91 -3.27
C PRO A 132 -22.61 11.87 -3.94
N GLY A 133 -23.73 12.14 -3.26
CA GLY A 133 -24.75 13.08 -3.74
C GLY A 133 -25.50 12.64 -5.00
N GLY A 134 -25.48 11.33 -5.33
CA GLY A 134 -26.16 10.78 -6.51
C GLY A 134 -25.42 11.00 -7.82
N ALA A 135 -24.19 11.52 -7.78
CA ALA A 135 -23.36 11.67 -8.97
C ALA A 135 -23.05 10.28 -9.56
N ALA A 136 -23.23 10.12 -10.87
CA ALA A 136 -22.96 8.86 -11.54
C ALA A 136 -22.41 9.11 -12.95
N GLN A 137 -21.54 8.21 -13.41
CA GLN A 137 -21.00 8.19 -14.76
C GLN A 137 -20.96 6.76 -15.28
N SER A 138 -21.14 6.60 -16.59
CA SER A 138 -20.89 5.35 -17.29
C SER A 138 -19.85 5.59 -18.37
N VAL A 139 -18.82 4.76 -18.41
CA VAL A 139 -17.68 4.91 -19.33
C VAL A 139 -17.39 3.58 -20.00
N ASP A 140 -17.17 3.62 -21.31
CA ASP A 140 -16.73 2.46 -22.06
C ASP A 140 -15.22 2.27 -21.86
N TRP A 141 -14.83 1.07 -21.43
CA TRP A 141 -13.45 0.68 -21.21
C TRP A 141 -13.07 -0.38 -22.24
N ALA A 142 -12.33 0.06 -23.27
CA ALA A 142 -11.99 -0.77 -24.42
C ALA A 142 -11.15 -2.00 -24.05
N GLY A 143 -11.40 -3.12 -24.74
CA GLY A 143 -10.56 -4.33 -24.67
C GLY A 143 -9.09 -4.03 -25.00
N GLY A 144 -8.19 -4.81 -24.42
CA GLY A 144 -6.75 -4.63 -24.46
C GLY A 144 -6.19 -3.53 -23.54
N LYS A 145 -7.04 -2.67 -22.96
CA LYS A 145 -6.65 -1.57 -22.04
C LYS A 145 -6.88 -1.96 -20.59
N ASP A 146 -5.83 -1.94 -19.79
CA ASP A 146 -5.86 -2.17 -18.34
C ASP A 146 -5.97 -0.88 -17.52
N GLU A 147 -5.74 0.28 -18.12
CA GLU A 147 -5.86 1.59 -17.47
C GLU A 147 -6.98 2.44 -18.08
N LEU A 148 -7.68 3.20 -17.22
CA LEU A 148 -8.64 4.22 -17.61
C LEU A 148 -8.51 5.44 -16.69
N ALA A 149 -8.51 6.65 -17.23
CA ALA A 149 -8.49 7.85 -16.40
C ALA A 149 -9.81 7.98 -15.61
N TRP A 150 -9.75 8.48 -14.38
CA TRP A 150 -10.96 8.78 -13.61
C TRP A 150 -11.88 9.75 -14.39
N PRO A 151 -13.20 9.51 -14.46
CA PRO A 151 -14.09 10.34 -15.26
C PRO A 151 -14.16 11.77 -14.72
N ARG A 152 -13.83 12.77 -15.54
CA ARG A 152 -13.79 14.19 -15.13
C ARG A 152 -15.14 14.72 -14.63
N ALA A 153 -16.24 14.20 -15.17
CA ALA A 153 -17.60 14.57 -14.79
C ALA A 153 -18.04 13.96 -13.44
N LEU A 154 -17.22 13.10 -12.83
CA LEU A 154 -17.44 12.58 -11.49
C LEU A 154 -16.37 13.13 -10.53
N PRO A 155 -16.67 14.19 -9.76
CA PRO A 155 -15.68 14.80 -8.87
C PRO A 155 -15.16 13.82 -7.81
N LEU A 156 -13.85 13.86 -7.58
CA LEU A 156 -13.19 13.16 -6.47
C LEU A 156 -13.39 13.95 -5.17
N GLN A 157 -14.03 13.35 -4.19
CA GLN A 157 -14.26 13.92 -2.86
C GLN A 157 -13.38 13.21 -1.84
N ASP A 158 -12.78 13.97 -0.93
CA ASP A 158 -12.04 13.39 0.18
C ASP A 158 -13.00 12.72 1.17
N GLY A 159 -12.70 11.48 1.55
CA GLY A 159 -13.60 10.59 2.28
C GLY A 159 -14.81 10.12 1.48
N GLY A 160 -14.90 10.44 0.18
CA GLY A 160 -16.04 10.10 -0.66
C GLY A 160 -16.15 8.60 -0.90
N GLU A 161 -17.37 8.09 -0.84
CA GLU A 161 -17.68 6.68 -1.13
C GLU A 161 -18.18 6.53 -2.56
N TYR A 162 -17.60 5.57 -3.27
CA TYR A 162 -17.91 5.27 -4.66
C TYR A 162 -18.23 3.80 -4.82
N ARG A 163 -19.16 3.50 -5.72
CA ARG A 163 -19.54 2.13 -6.08
C ARG A 163 -19.35 1.94 -7.58
N LEU A 164 -18.57 0.93 -7.91
CA LEU A 164 -18.21 0.55 -9.27
C LEU A 164 -18.90 -0.76 -9.63
N THR A 165 -19.46 -0.81 -10.83
CA THR A 165 -20.11 -2.00 -11.40
C THR A 165 -19.77 -2.10 -12.88
N TRP A 166 -19.52 -3.30 -13.39
CA TRP A 166 -19.27 -3.54 -14.81
C TRP A 166 -19.71 -4.94 -15.21
N THR A 167 -19.76 -5.20 -16.51
CA THR A 167 -20.08 -6.54 -17.03
C THR A 167 -19.02 -7.55 -16.61
N GLY A 168 -19.40 -8.59 -15.86
CA GLY A 168 -18.47 -9.59 -15.31
C GLY A 168 -18.05 -9.32 -13.86
N ASN A 169 -18.66 -8.34 -13.21
CA ASN A 169 -18.61 -8.12 -11.76
C ASN A 169 -19.93 -8.64 -11.16
N ASP A 170 -19.86 -9.66 -10.33
CA ASP A 170 -21.03 -10.18 -9.61
C ASP A 170 -21.35 -9.30 -8.40
N ASP A 171 -20.32 -8.81 -7.71
CA ASP A 171 -20.43 -7.94 -6.54
C ASP A 171 -19.84 -6.56 -6.79
N PRO A 172 -20.61 -5.47 -6.58
CA PRO A 172 -20.13 -4.12 -6.79
C PRO A 172 -18.93 -3.78 -5.90
N THR A 173 -17.87 -3.27 -6.54
CA THR A 173 -16.68 -2.79 -5.83
C THR A 173 -17.02 -1.49 -5.10
N ARG A 174 -16.73 -1.45 -3.80
CA ARG A 174 -16.95 -0.27 -2.95
C ARG A 174 -15.63 0.35 -2.56
N LEU A 175 -15.48 1.62 -2.89
CA LEU A 175 -14.26 2.39 -2.65
C LEU A 175 -14.55 3.54 -1.72
N LYS A 176 -13.68 3.75 -0.73
CA LYS A 176 -13.57 5.03 -0.02
C LYS A 176 -12.31 5.73 -0.48
N LEU A 177 -12.43 6.91 -1.05
CA LEU A 177 -11.26 7.67 -1.48
C LEU A 177 -10.77 8.60 -0.39
N VAL A 178 -9.47 8.59 -0.13
CA VAL A 178 -8.82 9.47 0.84
C VAL A 178 -7.72 10.25 0.13
N LYS A 179 -7.82 11.59 0.14
CA LYS A 179 -6.80 12.44 -0.45
C LYS A 179 -5.64 12.61 0.51
N LEU A 180 -4.44 12.31 0.03
CA LEU A 180 -3.23 12.62 0.78
C LEU A 180 -2.90 14.11 0.65
N ALA A 181 -2.42 14.72 1.74
CA ALA A 181 -1.94 16.09 1.71
C ALA A 181 -0.62 16.21 0.93
N SER A 182 0.24 15.19 1.05
CA SER A 182 1.50 15.06 0.33
C SER A 182 1.89 13.58 0.27
N VAL A 183 2.67 13.20 -0.74
CA VAL A 183 3.28 11.87 -0.80
C VAL A 183 4.66 11.91 -0.12
N PRO A 184 4.88 11.13 0.96
CA PRO A 184 6.21 10.98 1.55
C PRO A 184 7.23 10.47 0.54
N ASN A 185 8.46 10.99 0.60
CA ASN A 185 9.54 10.59 -0.30
C ASN A 185 10.44 9.49 0.32
N ASP A 186 10.08 8.99 1.50
CA ASP A 186 10.75 7.89 2.18
C ASP A 186 9.80 6.68 2.38
N PRO A 187 10.32 5.44 2.33
CA PRO A 187 9.53 4.22 2.46
C PRO A 187 8.71 4.12 3.77
N ASP A 188 9.32 4.46 4.90
CA ASP A 188 8.69 4.37 6.23
C ASP A 188 7.53 5.36 6.35
N GLY A 189 7.74 6.61 5.93
CA GLY A 189 6.72 7.64 5.87
C GLY A 189 5.57 7.24 4.95
N LEU A 190 5.87 6.67 3.77
CA LEU A 190 4.83 6.18 2.86
C LEU A 190 4.02 5.04 3.48
N ALA A 191 4.69 4.00 4.01
CA ALA A 191 4.01 2.89 4.68
C ALA A 191 3.13 3.41 5.82
N LYS A 192 3.68 4.31 6.65
CA LYS A 192 2.96 4.89 7.77
C LYS A 192 1.71 5.65 7.33
N VAL A 193 1.79 6.50 6.30
CA VAL A 193 0.60 7.23 5.84
C VAL A 193 -0.46 6.29 5.26
N LEU A 194 -0.05 5.23 4.54
CA LEU A 194 -0.99 4.22 4.03
C LEU A 194 -1.69 3.46 5.17
N ILE A 195 -0.95 3.09 6.21
CA ILE A 195 -1.48 2.43 7.42
C ILE A 195 -2.44 3.37 8.15
N ASP A 196 -2.01 4.60 8.44
CA ASP A 196 -2.79 5.58 9.20
C ASP A 196 -4.09 5.97 8.46
N LYS A 197 -4.12 5.88 7.13
CA LYS A 197 -5.30 6.13 6.28
C LYS A 197 -6.08 4.87 5.91
N GLY A 198 -5.64 3.68 6.30
CA GLY A 198 -6.32 2.42 6.04
C GLY A 198 -6.27 1.94 4.58
N CYS A 199 -5.27 2.37 3.81
CA CYS A 199 -5.11 2.09 2.38
C CYS A 199 -4.42 0.74 2.15
N GLN A 200 -5.04 -0.34 2.63
CA GLN A 200 -4.42 -1.66 2.77
C GLN A 200 -3.93 -2.26 1.45
N SER A 201 -4.74 -2.25 0.38
CA SER A 201 -4.31 -2.77 -0.93
C SER A 201 -3.06 -2.08 -1.47
N GLN A 202 -2.93 -0.78 -1.22
CA GLN A 202 -1.75 -0.01 -1.63
C GLN A 202 -0.55 -0.35 -0.75
N LEU A 203 -0.75 -0.51 0.56
CA LEU A 203 0.31 -0.96 1.46
C LEU A 203 0.82 -2.34 1.04
N ASP A 204 -0.08 -3.26 0.69
CA ASP A 204 0.27 -4.60 0.26
C ASP A 204 1.06 -4.59 -1.04
N LEU A 205 0.55 -3.86 -2.04
CA LEU A 205 1.26 -3.67 -3.31
C LEU A 205 2.64 -3.03 -3.10
N PHE A 206 2.75 -2.06 -2.19
CA PHE A 206 4.02 -1.44 -1.84
C PHE A 206 5.01 -2.45 -1.24
N ILE A 207 4.58 -3.24 -0.25
CA ILE A 207 5.38 -4.27 0.41
C ILE A 207 5.87 -5.32 -0.59
N ASP A 208 4.96 -5.80 -1.45
CA ASP A 208 5.25 -6.89 -2.38
C ASP A 208 6.20 -6.45 -3.52
N ASN A 209 6.33 -5.14 -3.75
CA ASN A 209 7.25 -4.55 -4.73
C ASN A 209 8.54 -3.97 -4.10
N ILE A 210 8.70 -4.08 -2.78
CA ILE A 210 9.96 -3.77 -2.10
C ILE A 210 10.84 -5.03 -2.11
N PRO A 211 12.14 -4.92 -2.45
CA PRO A 211 13.04 -6.07 -2.36
C PRO A 211 13.16 -6.58 -0.90
N PRO A 212 13.23 -7.90 -0.69
CA PRO A 212 13.49 -8.44 0.63
C PRO A 212 14.91 -8.06 1.09
N ALA A 213 15.08 -7.85 2.40
CA ALA A 213 16.41 -7.62 2.97
C ALA A 213 17.27 -8.88 2.80
N ALA A 214 18.53 -8.70 2.39
CA ALA A 214 19.50 -9.80 2.40
C ALA A 214 19.68 -10.31 3.84
N SER A 215 19.75 -11.64 3.99
CA SER A 215 19.88 -12.32 5.29
C SER A 215 21.24 -12.08 5.94
#